data_AF-A0A382UI19-F1
#
_entry.id   AF-A0A382UI19-F1
#
_cell.length_a   1.000
_cell.length_b   1.000
_cell.length_c   1.000
_cell.angle_alpha   90.00
_cell.angle_beta   90.00
_cell.angle_gamma   90.00
#
_symmetry.space_group_name_H-M   'P 1'
#
loop_
_entity.id
_entity.type
_entity.pdbx_description
1 polymer ?
#
loop_
_entity_poly.entity_id
_entity_poly.type
_entity_poly.pdbx_seq_one_letter_code
_entity_poly.pdbx_strand_id
1 'polypeptide(L)' 'MSDVSTQDVMDVLKQVKYPGFDRDIVSFGLVKNVQVEQGKVSFVLGFSTQDEQTREA' A
#
# COMPACT_ATOMS: atom_id res chain seq x y z
N MET A 1 11.24 -15.11 -18.18
CA MET A 1 11.01 -14.81 -16.75
C MET A 1 10.13 -13.59 -16.73
N SER A 2 8.96 -13.68 -16.12
CA SER A 2 7.95 -12.63 -16.17
C SER A 2 8.46 -11.40 -15.42
N ASP A 3 8.72 -10.32 -16.14
CA ASP A 3 9.02 -9.03 -15.54
C ASP A 3 7.80 -8.61 -14.71
N VAL A 4 7.97 -8.53 -13.39
CA VAL A 4 6.92 -8.09 -12.48
C VAL A 4 6.62 -6.63 -12.79
N SER A 5 5.36 -6.30 -13.10
CA SER A 5 4.96 -4.92 -13.34
C SER A 5 4.56 -4.22 -12.04
N THR A 6 4.64 -2.90 -12.01
CA THR A 6 4.13 -2.09 -10.88
C THR A 6 2.66 -2.39 -10.57
N GLN A 7 1.87 -2.71 -11.61
CA GLN A 7 0.46 -3.05 -11.47
C GLN A 7 0.29 -4.35 -10.66
N ASP A 8 1.07 -5.37 -10.97
CA ASP A 8 1.03 -6.66 -10.26
C ASP A 8 1.38 -6.48 -8.78
N VAL A 9 2.38 -5.65 -8.49
CA VAL A 9 2.76 -5.31 -7.11
C VAL A 9 1.61 -4.58 -6.40
N MET A 10 0.99 -3.59 -7.04
CA MET A 10 -0.13 -2.86 -6.43
C MET A 10 -1.32 -3.78 -6.16
N ASP A 11 -1.62 -4.71 -7.06
CA ASP A 11 -2.73 -5.63 -6.90
C ASP A 11 -2.52 -6.63 -5.77
N VAL A 12 -1.26 -7.06 -5.55
CA VAL A 12 -0.90 -7.85 -4.35
C VAL A 12 -0.99 -7.00 -3.07
N LEU A 13 -0.48 -5.76 -3.10
CA LEU A 13 -0.54 -4.87 -1.93
C LEU A 13 -1.98 -4.51 -1.52
N LYS A 14 -2.92 -4.45 -2.46
CA LYS A 14 -4.36 -4.28 -2.17
C LYS A 14 -4.98 -5.45 -1.42
N GLN A 15 -4.39 -6.64 -1.47
CA GLN A 15 -4.87 -7.80 -0.70
C GLN A 15 -4.47 -7.72 0.78
N VAL A 16 -3.49 -6.87 1.11
CA VAL A 16 -3.05 -6.64 2.48
C VAL A 16 -3.98 -5.63 3.14
N LYS A 17 -4.88 -6.13 3.98
CA LYS A 17 -5.77 -5.29 4.79
C LYS A 17 -5.02 -4.57 5.90
N TYR A 18 -5.43 -3.33 6.19
CA TYR A 18 -4.90 -2.59 7.32
C TYR A 18 -5.54 -3.09 8.62
N PRO A 19 -4.77 -3.49 9.66
CA PRO A 19 -5.34 -3.98 10.91
C PRO A 19 -6.26 -2.95 11.57
N GLY A 20 -7.44 -3.39 12.02
CA GLY A 20 -8.44 -2.51 12.65
C GLY A 20 -9.41 -1.83 11.68
N PHE A 21 -9.20 -1.95 10.37
CA PHE A 21 -10.09 -1.39 9.35
C PHE A 21 -10.38 -2.37 8.21
N ASP A 22 -11.46 -2.12 7.46
CA ASP A 22 -11.84 -2.98 6.33
C ASP A 22 -11.15 -2.62 5.01
N ARG A 23 -10.38 -1.52 4.99
CA ARG A 23 -9.73 -0.99 3.80
C ARG A 23 -8.26 -1.47 3.73
N ASP A 24 -7.77 -1.68 2.51
CA ASP A 24 -6.40 -2.12 2.24
C ASP A 24 -5.35 -1.00 2.35
N ILE A 25 -4.08 -1.38 2.52
CA ILE A 25 -2.97 -0.43 2.70
C ILE A 25 -2.76 0.51 1.51
N VAL A 26 -3.18 0.11 0.30
CA VAL A 26 -3.07 0.94 -0.92
C VAL A 26 -4.20 1.98 -0.93
N SER A 27 -5.43 1.56 -0.62
CA SER A 27 -6.61 2.42 -0.50
C SER A 27 -6.52 3.39 0.68
N PHE A 28 -5.76 3.05 1.72
CA PHE A 28 -5.40 3.97 2.80
C PHE A 28 -4.38 5.05 2.37
N GLY A 29 -3.72 4.88 1.24
CA GLY A 29 -2.66 5.79 0.78
C GLY A 29 -1.36 5.66 1.58
N LEU A 30 -1.15 4.54 2.29
CA LEU A 30 0.08 4.27 3.04
C LEU A 30 1.24 3.93 2.10
N VAL A 31 0.94 3.26 0.99
CA VAL A 31 1.94 2.87 -0.01
C VAL A 31 2.34 4.07 -0.85
N LYS A 32 3.62 4.47 -0.75
CA LYS A 32 4.25 5.54 -1.53
C LYS A 32 5.44 4.99 -2.31
N ASN A 33 5.74 5.62 -3.45
CA ASN A 33 6.94 5.35 -4.27
C ASN A 33 7.20 3.86 -4.52
N VAL A 34 6.33 3.18 -5.26
CA VAL A 34 6.57 1.80 -5.72
C VAL A 34 7.53 1.81 -6.91
N GLN A 35 8.63 1.07 -6.80
CA GLN A 35 9.63 0.88 -7.83
C GLN A 35 9.88 -0.62 -8.03
N VAL A 36 10.01 -1.02 -9.28
CA VAL A 36 10.34 -2.38 -9.66
C VAL A 36 11.56 -2.36 -10.57
N GLU A 37 12.67 -2.91 -10.11
CA GLU A 37 13.94 -2.94 -10.86
C GLU A 37 14.53 -4.35 -10.83
N GLN A 38 14.72 -4.95 -12.01
CA GLN A 38 15.38 -6.25 -12.19
C GLN A 38 14.87 -7.35 -11.22
N GLY A 39 13.56 -7.38 -10.97
CA GLY A 39 12.92 -8.35 -10.06
C GLY A 39 12.97 -7.97 -8.58
N LYS A 40 13.52 -6.81 -8.23
CA LYS A 40 13.42 -6.23 -6.87
C LYS A 40 12.29 -5.23 -6.83
N VAL A 41 11.46 -5.36 -5.79
CA VAL A 41 10.35 -4.45 -5.53
C VAL A 41 10.71 -3.62 -4.30
N SER A 42 10.72 -2.31 -4.46
CA SER A 42 10.96 -1.34 -3.39
C SER A 42 9.78 -0.41 -3.29
N PHE A 43 9.27 -0.20 -2.08
CA PHE A 43 8.22 0.78 -1.82
C PHE A 43 8.41 1.39 -0.43
N VAL A 44 7.86 2.58 -0.25
CA VAL A 44 7.94 3.32 1.01
C VAL A 44 6.57 3.34 1.65
N LEU A 45 6.46 2.86 2.88
CA LEU A 45 5.23 3.00 3.66
C LEU A 45 5.29 4.32 4.43
N GLY A 46 4.40 5.24 4.08
CA GLY A 46 4.20 6.49 4.80
C GLY A 46 3.05 6.35 5.79
N PHE A 47 3.36 5.99 7.04
CA PHE A 47 2.38 6.06 8.13
C PHE A 47 2.17 7.53 8.51
N SER A 48 1.12 8.13 7.98
CA SER A 48 0.60 9.36 8.59
C SER A 48 -0.10 8.95 9.88
N THR A 49 0.45 9.35 11.03
CA THR A 49 -0.29 9.46 12.28
C THR A 49 -1.37 10.54 12.10
N GLN A 50 -2.34 10.30 11.24
CA GLN A 50 -3.62 10.98 11.37
C GLN A 50 -4.36 10.14 12.39
N ASP A 51 -4.40 10.68 13.61
CA ASP A 51 -5.32 10.29 14.65
C ASP A 51 -6.64 9.85 14.01
N GLU A 52 -6.95 8.56 14.17
CA GLU A 52 -8.26 8.01 13.91
C GLU A 52 -9.27 8.45 14.98
N GLN A 53 -8.98 9.55 15.69
CA GLN A 53 -9.97 10.25 16.47
C GLN A 53 -10.62 11.29 15.57
N THR A 54 -11.92 11.09 15.33
CA THR A 54 -12.88 12.09 14.85
C THR A 54 -13.13 12.12 13.33
N ARG A 55 -13.93 11.16 12.86
CA ARG A 55 -15.05 11.48 11.94
C ARG A 55 -16.30 10.71 12.36
N GLU A 56 -16.81 11.07 13.53
CA GLU A 56 -18.25 11.06 13.79
C GLU A 56 -18.67 12.53 13.97
N ALA A 57 -19.30 13.10 12.94
CA ALA A 57 -20.10 14.32 13.01
C ALA A 57 -21.14 14.27 11.88
#